data_AF-A0AB33ZCQ7-F1
#
_entry.id   AF-A0AB33ZCQ7-F1
#
_cell.length_a   1.000
_cell.length_b   1.000
_cell.length_c   1.000
_cell.angle_alpha   90.00
_cell.angle_beta   90.00
_cell.angle_gamma   90.00
#
_symmetry.space_group_name_H-M   'P 1'
#
loop_
_entity.id
_entity.type
_entity.pdbx_description
1 polymer ?
#
loop_
_entity_poly.entity_id
_entity_poly.type
_entity_poly.pdbx_seq_one_letter_code
_entity_poly.pdbx_strand_id
1 'polypeptide(L)' 'MATMAVQTKQDQLTLNGITVTVKRSQQGIAVYESGKEIIHVSQ' A
#
# COMPACT_ATOMS: atom_id res chain seq x y z
N MET A 1 -6.14 10.57 13.45
CA MET A 1 -5.59 9.22 13.21
C MET A 1 -6.13 8.75 11.88
N ALA A 2 -5.27 8.48 10.89
CA ALA A 2 -5.71 8.00 9.59
C ALA A 2 -5.63 6.46 9.61
N THR A 3 -6.78 5.82 9.73
CA THR A 3 -6.90 4.35 9.59
C THR A 3 -7.04 4.06 8.10
N MET A 4 -5.97 3.58 7.46
CA MET A 4 -6.04 3.12 6.08
C MET A 4 -6.59 1.70 6.06
N ALA A 5 -7.69 1.50 5.35
CA ALA A 5 -8.33 0.19 5.21
C ALA A 5 -7.39 -0.78 4.46
N VAL A 6 -6.78 -1.73 5.19
CA VAL A 6 -6.11 -2.91 4.60
C VAL A 6 -7.17 -4.00 4.38
N GLN A 7 -8.22 -3.70 3.61
CA GLN A 7 -9.22 -4.73 3.32
C GLN A 7 -9.91 -4.56 1.98
N THR A 8 -9.11 -4.51 0.91
CA THR A 8 -9.56 -4.93 -0.42
C THR A 8 -8.43 -5.72 -1.08
N LYS A 9 -8.76 -6.74 -1.87
CA LYS A 9 -7.80 -7.47 -2.74
C LYS A 9 -7.32 -6.59 -3.91
N GLN A 10 -7.38 -5.27 -3.79
CA GLN A 10 -6.98 -4.34 -4.82
C GLN A 10 -5.49 -4.03 -4.66
N ASP A 11 -4.79 -3.95 -5.79
CA ASP A 11 -3.36 -3.65 -5.85
C ASP A 11 -3.08 -2.15 -6.01
N GLN A 12 -4.14 -1.36 -6.20
CA GLN A 12 -4.10 0.10 -6.29
C GLN A 12 -5.23 0.69 -5.45
N LEU A 13 -4.90 1.72 -4.65
CA LEU A 13 -5.87 2.50 -3.87
C LEU A 13 -5.67 3.97 -4.19
N THR A 14 -6.74 4.66 -4.57
CA THR A 14 -6.75 6.11 -4.71
C THR A 14 -7.64 6.71 -3.61
N LEU A 15 -7.05 7.49 -2.71
CA LEU A 15 -7.75 8.18 -1.64
C LEU A 15 -7.34 9.65 -1.63
N ASN A 16 -8.31 10.57 -1.68
CA ASN A 16 -8.07 12.01 -1.69
C ASN A 16 -7.09 12.47 -2.80
N GLY A 17 -7.13 11.81 -3.96
CA GLY A 17 -6.22 12.09 -5.09
C GLY A 17 -4.83 11.46 -4.95
N ILE A 18 -4.49 10.88 -3.80
CA ILE A 18 -3.25 10.13 -3.60
C ILE A 18 -3.46 8.71 -4.08
N THR A 19 -2.65 8.28 -5.04
CA THR A 19 -2.67 6.90 -5.54
C THR A 19 -1.47 6.14 -5.01
N VAL A 20 -1.74 5.03 -4.34
CA VAL A 20 -0.72 4.11 -3.85
C VAL A 20 -0.87 2.75 -4.51
N THR A 21 0.25 2.08 -4.71
CA THR A 21 0.32 0.69 -5.18
C THR A 21 0.77 -0.20 -4.04
N VAL A 22 0.06 -1.31 -3.84
CA VAL A 22 0.39 -2.30 -2.82
C VAL A 22 0.97 -3.53 -3.52
N LYS A 23 2.19 -3.91 -3.17
CA LYS A 23 2.81 -5.16 -3.60
C LYS A 23 2.86 -6.12 -2.41
N ARG A 24 2.28 -7.30 -2.60
CA ARG A 24 2.26 -8.38 -1.59
C ARG A 24 3.16 -9.51 -2.09
N SER A 25 4.06 -9.98 -1.24
CA SER A 25 4.91 -11.13 -1.52
C SER A 25 5.00 -12.05 -0.29
N GLN A 26 5.73 -13.15 -0.42
CA GLN A 26 6.06 -14.00 0.73
C GLN A 26 6.94 -13.29 1.77
N GLN A 27 7.63 -12.22 1.40
CA GLN A 27 8.47 -11.45 2.33
C GLN A 27 7.67 -10.40 3.13
N GLY A 28 6.43 -10.10 2.74
CA GLY A 28 5.61 -9.09 3.40
C GLY A 28 4.81 -8.21 2.45
N ILE A 29 4.55 -6.98 2.89
CA ILE A 29 3.76 -5.98 2.17
C ILE A 29 4.59 -4.71 1.99
N ALA A 30 4.69 -4.24 0.76
CA ALA A 30 5.32 -2.96 0.42
C ALA A 30 4.30 -2.03 -0.25
N VAL A 31 4.30 -0.76 0.16
CA VAL A 31 3.42 0.28 -0.38
C VAL A 31 4.27 1.33 -1.08
N TYR A 32 3.88 1.68 -2.30
CA TYR A 32 4.56 2.64 -3.14
C TYR A 32 3.66 3.83 -3.47
N GLU A 33 4.22 5.03 -3.42
CA GLU A 33 3.62 6.27 -3.93
C GLU A 33 4.57 6.85 -4.98
N SER A 34 4.07 7.14 -6.19
CA SER A 34 4.89 7.69 -7.28
C SER A 34 6.18 6.90 -7.55
N GLY A 35 6.13 5.58 -7.38
CA GLY A 35 7.27 4.66 -7.56
C GLY A 35 8.24 4.57 -6.38
N LYS A 36 8.07 5.39 -5.33
CA LYS A 36 8.88 5.37 -4.11
C LYS A 36 8.21 4.53 -3.03
N GLU A 37 8.97 3.66 -2.38
CA GLU A 37 8.48 2.91 -1.22
C GLU A 37 8.30 3.84 -0.02
N ILE A 38 7.11 3.80 0.58
CA ILE A 38 6.74 4.63 1.74
C ILE A 38 6.45 3.81 3.00
N ILE A 39 6.05 2.55 2.84
CA ILE A 39 5.77 1.64 3.95
C ILE A 39 6.25 0.23 3.56
N HIS A 40 6.92 -0.42 4.49
CA HIS A 40 7.29 -1.83 4.41
C HIS A 40 6.88 -2.53 5.70
N VAL A 41 6.20 -3.66 5.58
CA VAL A 41 5.88 -4.55 6.70
C VAL A 41 6.39 -5.94 6.34
N SER A 42 7.38 -6.42 7.09
CA SER A 42 7.90 -7.79 6.97
C SER A 42 7.02 -8.78 7.72
N GLN A 43 6.99 -10.04 7.27
CA GLN A 43 6.38 -11.15 8.02
C GLN A 43 7.21 -11.53 9.25
#